data_AF-A0A8D8ZKR4-F1
#
_entry.id   AF-A0A8D8ZKR4-F1
#
_cell.length_a   1.000
_cell.length_b   1.000
_cell.length_c   1.000
_cell.angle_alpha   90.00
_cell.angle_beta   90.00
_cell.angle_gamma   90.00
#
_symmetry.space_group_name_H-M   'P 1'
#
loop_
_entity.id
_entity.type
_entity.pdbx_description
1 polymer ?
#
loop_
_entity_poly.entity_id
_entity_poly.type
_entity_poly.pdbx_seq_one_letter_code
_entity_poly.pdbx_strand_id
1 'polypeptide(L)'
;MSKKRKSSTRSMSSCKSFLIDVCKESSLHGLNHFTRPNRSTLEQVVWSVIVTSAILGTLYTGWHVWNNYVTSGPVTVVETTYFKYAQVSFPSVVICDVSRVDWKRVLALDYAK
;
A
#
# COMPACT_ATOMS: atom_id res chain seq x y z
N MET A 1 45.88 -24.14 35.09
CA MET A 1 44.82 -23.12 35.19
C MET A 1 44.64 -22.40 33.86
N SER A 2 43.38 -22.19 33.48
CA SER A 2 42.88 -21.94 32.12
C SER A 2 43.33 -20.64 31.42
N LYS A 3 43.46 -20.78 30.09
CA LYS A 3 43.47 -19.74 29.04
C LYS A 3 42.33 -18.73 29.20
N LYS A 4 42.60 -17.44 28.96
CA LYS A 4 41.59 -16.44 28.59
C LYS A 4 41.93 -15.83 27.22
N ARG A 5 41.30 -16.35 26.17
CA ARG A 5 41.39 -15.82 24.79
C ARG A 5 40.52 -14.54 24.71
N LYS A 6 41.13 -13.38 24.42
CA LYS A 6 40.41 -12.19 23.93
C LYS A 6 39.98 -12.46 22.49
N SER A 7 38.71 -12.79 22.30
CA SER A 7 38.13 -13.11 20.99
C SER A 7 36.71 -12.56 20.95
N SER A 8 36.55 -11.29 20.54
CA SER A 8 35.34 -10.78 19.87
C SER A 8 35.44 -9.25 19.67
N THR A 9 36.19 -8.79 18.66
CA THR A 9 36.18 -7.36 18.26
C THR A 9 36.31 -7.10 16.75
N ARG A 10 36.34 -8.13 15.89
CA ARG A 10 36.50 -7.94 14.43
C ARG A 10 35.19 -7.70 13.66
N SER A 11 34.05 -8.16 14.16
CA SER A 11 32.77 -8.04 13.44
C SER A 11 32.15 -6.64 13.57
N MET A 12 32.37 -5.97 14.71
CA MET A 12 31.78 -4.66 15.02
C MET A 12 32.42 -3.48 14.26
N SER A 13 33.60 -3.67 13.65
CA SER A 13 34.22 -2.66 12.80
C SER A 13 33.61 -2.61 11.40
N SER A 14 33.17 -3.75 10.85
CA SER A 14 32.67 -3.82 9.48
C SER A 14 31.28 -3.18 9.33
N CYS A 15 30.40 -3.36 10.31
CA CYS A 15 29.08 -2.73 10.33
C CYS A 15 29.16 -1.21 10.51
N LYS A 16 30.13 -0.70 11.29
CA LYS A 16 30.36 0.74 11.42
C LYS A 16 30.77 1.38 10.11
N SER A 17 31.71 0.77 9.37
CA SER A 17 32.13 1.28 8.06
C SER A 17 30.97 1.35 7.10
N PHE A 18 30.19 0.26 7.03
CA PHE A 18 29.01 0.17 6.16
C PHE A 18 27.95 1.22 6.51
N LEU A 19 27.64 1.39 7.80
CA LEU A 19 26.68 2.42 8.23
C LEU A 19 27.19 3.84 7.92
N ILE A 20 28.48 4.10 8.04
CA ILE A 20 29.07 5.40 7.67
C ILE A 20 28.94 5.65 6.17
N ASP A 21 29.22 4.64 5.34
CA ASP A 21 29.11 4.76 3.88
C ASP A 21 27.65 4.93 3.45
N VAL A 22 26.73 4.17 4.06
CA VAL A 22 25.28 4.33 3.84
C VAL A 22 24.83 5.73 4.26
N CYS A 23 25.27 6.25 5.41
CA CYS A 23 24.91 7.60 5.85
C CYS A 23 25.46 8.71 4.94
N LYS A 24 26.61 8.49 4.29
CA LYS A 24 27.21 9.43 3.35
C LYS A 24 26.52 9.40 1.98
N GLU A 25 26.24 8.22 1.46
CA GLU A 25 25.69 8.02 0.12
C GLU A 25 24.15 8.06 0.09
N SER A 26 23.49 8.01 1.25
CA SER A 26 22.03 8.13 1.30
C SER A 26 21.55 9.52 0.87
N SER A 27 20.50 9.55 0.05
CA SER A 27 19.75 10.76 -0.29
C SER A 27 18.84 11.25 0.85
N LEU A 28 18.85 10.56 2.00
CA LEU A 28 18.08 10.91 3.18
C LEU A 28 18.60 12.23 3.76
N HIS A 29 17.77 13.27 3.59
CA HIS A 29 18.06 14.61 4.07
C HIS A 29 18.31 14.60 5.58
N GLY A 30 19.52 14.95 6.01
CA GLY A 30 19.92 15.00 7.43
C GLY A 30 20.93 13.94 7.88
N LEU A 31 21.08 12.81 7.18
CA LEU A 31 22.11 11.80 7.55
C LEU A 31 23.54 12.32 7.31
N ASN A 32 23.76 13.15 6.29
CA ASN A 32 25.04 13.81 6.05
C ASN A 32 25.45 14.75 7.21
N HIS A 33 24.50 15.22 8.03
CA HIS A 33 24.81 16.03 9.20
C HIS A 33 25.48 15.24 10.34
N PHE A 34 25.36 13.90 10.35
CA PHE A 34 26.08 13.05 11.30
C PHE A 34 27.57 12.91 10.97
N THR A 35 27.95 13.03 9.69
CA THR A 35 29.30 12.68 9.22
C THR A 35 30.22 13.89 9.02
N ARG A 36 29.76 15.11 9.29
CA ARG A 36 30.60 16.33 9.15
C ARG A 36 31.56 16.49 10.35
N PRO A 37 32.89 16.52 10.13
CA PRO A 37 33.85 16.83 11.19
C PRO A 37 33.76 18.33 11.58
N ASN A 38 34.01 18.67 12.85
CA ASN A 38 33.96 20.03 13.45
C ASN A 38 32.58 20.62 13.81
N ARG A 39 31.68 19.84 14.40
CA ARG A 39 30.40 20.35 14.95
C ARG A 39 30.33 20.19 16.47
N SER A 40 29.66 21.14 17.14
CA SER A 40 29.44 21.08 18.58
C SER A 40 28.60 19.85 18.94
N THR A 41 28.86 19.25 20.10
CA THR A 41 28.14 18.06 20.59
C THR A 41 26.64 18.32 20.72
N LEU A 42 26.22 19.54 21.08
CA LEU A 42 24.81 19.93 21.16
C LEU A 42 24.11 19.84 19.79
N GLU A 43 24.77 20.32 18.74
CA GLU A 43 24.19 20.30 17.40
C GLU A 43 24.02 18.86 16.90
N GLN A 44 24.98 17.97 17.18
CA GLN A 44 24.85 16.55 16.85
C GLN A 44 23.65 15.90 17.55
N VAL A 45 23.41 16.23 18.83
CA VAL A 45 22.25 15.72 19.59
C VAL A 45 20.94 16.23 18.99
N VAL A 46 20.84 17.52 18.67
CA VAL A 46 19.64 18.11 18.05
C VAL A 46 19.31 17.43 16.73
N TRP A 47 20.30 17.28 15.85
CA TRP A 47 20.10 16.61 14.57
C TRP A 47 19.77 15.13 14.73
N SER A 48 20.33 14.46 15.74
CA SER A 48 19.98 13.08 16.06
C SER A 48 18.51 12.94 16.45
N VAL A 49 18.02 13.84 17.31
CA VAL A 49 16.60 13.84 17.75
C VAL A 49 15.68 14.12 16.57
N ILE A 50 16.00 15.10 15.73
CA ILE A 50 15.19 15.45 14.55
C ILE A 50 15.10 14.26 13.59
N VAL A 51 16.23 13.68 13.20
CA VAL A 51 16.26 12.52 12.28
C VAL A 51 15.52 11.32 12.88
N THR A 52 15.73 11.03 14.16
CA THR A 52 15.02 9.94 14.84
C THR A 52 13.51 10.17 14.85
N SER A 53 13.07 11.39 15.16
CA SER A 53 11.64 11.75 15.17
C SER A 53 11.02 11.65 13.77
N ALA A 54 11.76 12.04 12.72
CA ALA A 54 11.31 11.92 11.34
C ALA A 54 11.15 10.46 10.90
N ILE A 55 12.09 9.59 11.29
CA ILE A 55 12.00 8.14 11.01
C ILE A 55 10.78 7.55 11.71
N LEU A 56 10.62 7.81 13.01
CA LEU A 56 9.47 7.32 13.78
C LEU A 56 8.15 7.84 13.22
N GLY A 57 8.09 9.13 12.86
CA GLY A 57 6.92 9.74 12.25
C GLY A 57 6.57 9.10 10.91
N THR A 58 7.55 8.84 10.06
CA THR A 58 7.35 8.18 8.76
C THR A 58 6.86 6.74 8.91
N LEU A 59 7.42 5.98 9.86
CA LEU A 59 6.96 4.62 10.15
C LEU A 59 5.54 4.61 10.70
N TYR A 60 5.23 5.52 11.62
CA TYR A 60 3.90 5.66 12.22
C TYR A 60 2.84 6.01 11.17
N THR A 61 3.11 7.03 10.34
CA THR A 61 2.17 7.44 9.29
C THR A 61 2.04 6.37 8.21
N GLY A 62 3.13 5.73 7.80
CA GLY A 62 3.10 4.62 6.85
C GLY A 62 2.26 3.45 7.36
N TRP A 63 2.45 3.06 8.63
CA TRP A 63 1.63 2.02 9.26
C TRP A 63 0.16 2.43 9.36
N HIS A 64 -0.12 3.67 9.74
CA HIS A 64 -1.49 4.18 9.83
C HIS A 64 -2.17 4.19 8.45
N VAL A 65 -1.50 4.69 7.41
CA VAL A 65 -2.01 4.69 6.03
C VAL A 65 -2.26 3.26 5.55
N TRP A 66 -1.33 2.35 5.79
CA TRP A 66 -1.49 0.94 5.43
C TRP A 66 -2.70 0.32 6.11
N ASN A 67 -2.85 0.53 7.43
CA ASN A 67 -3.98 0.02 8.18
C ASN A 67 -5.30 0.58 7.61
N ASN A 68 -5.38 1.89 7.38
CA ASN A 68 -6.56 2.51 6.78
C ASN A 68 -6.85 1.98 5.37
N TYR A 69 -5.83 1.72 4.55
CA TYR A 69 -5.99 1.16 3.22
C TYR A 69 -6.58 -0.26 3.26
N VAL A 70 -6.15 -1.08 4.22
CA VAL A 70 -6.63 -2.45 4.38
C VAL A 70 -8.01 -2.49 5.02
N THR A 71 -8.31 -1.60 5.97
CA THR A 71 -9.58 -1.62 6.71
C THR A 71 -10.69 -0.82 6.03
N SER A 72 -10.35 0.19 5.23
CA SER A 72 -11.35 1.01 4.55
C SER A 72 -11.77 0.32 3.25
N GLY A 73 -13.06 0.00 3.14
CA GLY A 73 -13.63 -0.45 1.88
C GLY A 73 -13.68 0.67 0.84
N PRO A 74 -13.80 0.34 -0.46
CA PRO A 74 -13.97 1.33 -1.52
C PRO A 74 -15.24 2.15 -1.28
N VAL A 75 -15.12 3.47 -1.26
CA VAL A 75 -16.27 4.38 -1.17
C VAL A 75 -16.77 4.63 -2.58
N THR A 76 -18.01 4.23 -2.87
CA THR A 76 -18.68 4.56 -4.13
C THR A 76 -19.56 5.79 -3.95
N VAL A 77 -19.40 6.76 -4.84
CA VAL A 77 -20.28 7.94 -4.90
C VAL A 77 -21.33 7.68 -5.97
N VAL A 78 -22.61 7.78 -5.61
CA VAL A 78 -23.71 7.72 -6.56
C VAL A 78 -23.93 9.13 -7.08
N GLU A 79 -23.38 9.42 -8.26
CA GLU A 79 -23.72 10.64 -8.98
C GLU A 79 -25.14 10.51 -9.53
N THR A 80 -26.02 11.44 -9.18
CA THR A 80 -27.36 11.51 -9.76
C THR A 80 -27.23 11.95 -11.22
N THR A 81 -27.39 11.00 -12.13
CA THR A 81 -27.40 11.25 -13.56
C THR A 81 -28.74 11.85 -13.97
N TYR A 82 -28.88 13.17 -13.80
CA TYR A 82 -29.99 13.97 -14.37
C TYR A 82 -29.86 14.08 -15.89
N PHE A 83 -29.81 12.94 -16.59
CA PHE A 83 -29.91 12.93 -18.04
C PHE A 83 -31.34 13.30 -18.42
N LYS A 84 -31.48 14.26 -19.33
CA LYS A 84 -32.79 14.52 -19.97
C LYS A 84 -33.21 13.22 -20.66
N TYR A 85 -34.50 12.88 -20.61
CA TYR A 85 -35.05 11.64 -21.20
C TYR A 85 -34.62 11.40 -22.66
N ALA A 86 -34.34 12.47 -23.42
CA ALA A 86 -33.85 12.41 -24.80
C ALA A 86 -32.39 11.91 -24.96
N GLN A 87 -31.62 11.75 -23.90
CA GLN A 87 -30.20 11.36 -23.93
C GLN A 87 -29.96 9.93 -23.42
N VAL A 88 -31.01 9.23 -22.98
CA VAL A 88 -30.91 7.86 -22.48
C VAL A 88 -31.25 6.89 -23.61
N SER A 89 -30.34 5.97 -23.92
CA SER A 89 -30.60 4.92 -24.90
C SER A 89 -31.78 4.04 -24.47
N PHE A 90 -32.68 3.72 -25.40
CA PHE A 90 -33.79 2.81 -25.12
C PHE A 90 -33.26 1.43 -24.69
N PRO A 91 -33.77 0.84 -23.60
CA PRO A 91 -33.26 -0.44 -23.11
C PRO A 91 -33.65 -1.59 -24.03
N SER A 92 -32.88 -2.68 -23.96
CA SER A 92 -33.32 -3.94 -24.59
C SER A 92 -34.52 -4.49 -23.85
N VAL A 93 -35.63 -4.68 -24.55
CA VAL A 93 -36.85 -5.28 -24.02
C VAL A 93 -36.94 -6.70 -24.54
N VAL A 94 -36.89 -7.68 -23.63
CA VAL A 94 -37.10 -9.09 -23.95
C VAL A 94 -38.45 -9.51 -23.39
N ILE A 95 -39.35 -9.94 -24.27
CA ILE A 95 -40.68 -10.43 -23.91
C ILE A 95 -40.66 -11.95 -24.10
N CYS A 96 -40.96 -12.68 -23.03
CA CYS A 96 -41.15 -14.12 -23.08
C CYS A 96 -42.63 -14.44 -22.86
N ASP A 97 -43.11 -15.49 -23.53
CA ASP A 97 -44.43 -16.05 -23.23
C ASP A 97 -44.45 -16.62 -21.81
N VAL A 98 -45.61 -16.55 -21.16
CA VAL A 98 -45.84 -17.13 -19.82
C VAL A 98 -45.82 -18.65 -19.91
N SER A 99 -46.29 -19.21 -21.02
CA SER A 99 -46.14 -20.63 -21.29
C SER A 99 -44.71 -20.94 -21.69
N ARG A 100 -44.08 -21.87 -20.97
CA ARG A 100 -42.77 -22.40 -21.36
C ARG A 100 -42.84 -23.32 -22.59
N VAL A 101 -44.03 -23.79 -22.93
CA VAL A 101 -44.22 -24.78 -23.98
C VAL A 101 -45.32 -24.34 -24.93
N ASP A 102 -45.02 -24.46 -26.21
CA ASP A 102 -46.01 -24.32 -27.26
C ASP A 102 -46.84 -25.62 -27.34
N TRP A 103 -47.94 -25.66 -26.59
CA TRP A 103 -48.81 -26.83 -26.55
C TRP A 103 -49.44 -27.16 -27.89
N LYS A 104 -49.62 -26.18 -28.78
CA LYS A 104 -50.12 -26.44 -30.14
C LYS A 104 -49.12 -27.28 -30.91
N ARG A 105 -47.82 -26.97 -30.79
CA ARG A 105 -46.75 -27.75 -31.42
C ARG A 105 -46.59 -29.13 -30.81
N VAL A 106 -46.73 -29.27 -29.48
CA VAL A 106 -46.66 -30.57 -28.81
C VAL A 106 -47.78 -31.49 -29.28
N LEU A 107 -49.03 -31.01 -29.27
CA LEU A 107 -50.19 -31.78 -29.71
C LEU A 107 -50.08 -32.17 -31.19
N ALA A 108 -49.60 -31.26 -32.05
CA ALA A 108 -49.41 -31.55 -33.47
C ALA A 108 -48.42 -32.69 -33.75
N LEU A 109 -47.40 -32.87 -32.89
CA LEU A 109 -46.47 -34.01 -32.99
C LEU A 109 -47.08 -35.32 -32.49
N ASP A 110 -47.95 -35.26 -31.48
CA ASP A 110 -48.62 -36.44 -30.93
C ASP A 110 -49.63 -37.04 -31.93
N TYR A 111 -50.38 -36.19 -32.63
CA TYR A 111 -51.31 -36.61 -33.70
C TYR A 111 -50.64 -37.07 -35.01
N ALA A 112 -49.34 -36.81 -35.18
CA ALA A 112 -48.58 -37.20 -36.36
C ALA A 112 -47.94 -38.60 -36.25
N LYS A 113 -48.27 -39.36 -35.19
CA LYS A 113 -47.73 -40.68 -34.86
C LYS A 113 -48.82 -41.76 -34.96
#